data_AF-Q11K79-F1
#
_entry.id   AF-Q11K79-F1
#
_cell.length_a   1.000
_cell.length_b   1.000
_cell.length_c   1.000
_cell.angle_alpha   90.00
_cell.angle_beta   90.00
_cell.angle_gamma   90.00
#
_symmetry.space_group_name_H-M   'P 1'
#
loop_
_entity.id
_entity.type
_entity.pdbx_description
1 polymer ?
#
loop_
_entity_poly.entity_id
_entity_poly.type
_entity_poly.pdbx_seq_one_letter_code
_entity_poly.pdbx_strand_id
1 'polypeptide(L)'
;MARKVNLSVREDQIVRLLLLGRTNKEIAQKLKISEKTVKHYMSLLMQKLQARNRVEVVLAAQELGSYRPEGMSSARDHSFIN
;
A
#
# COMPACT_ATOMS: atom_id res chain seq x y z
N MET A 1 12.74 -16.07 -6.99
CA MET A 1 13.49 -14.83 -7.29
C MET A 1 12.64 -13.66 -6.80
N ALA A 2 12.97 -13.05 -5.66
CA ALA A 2 12.17 -11.94 -5.12
C ALA A 2 12.33 -10.73 -6.05
N ARG A 3 11.23 -10.28 -6.67
CA ARG A 3 11.21 -9.08 -7.51
C ARG A 3 11.46 -7.88 -6.58
N LYS A 4 12.69 -7.38 -6.48
CA LYS A 4 13.03 -6.21 -5.66
C LYS A 4 12.57 -4.95 -6.39
N VAL A 5 11.50 -4.31 -5.93
CA VAL A 5 11.00 -3.05 -6.48
C VAL A 5 11.67 -1.92 -5.69
N ASN A 6 12.42 -1.07 -6.38
CA ASN A 6 13.01 0.13 -5.80
C ASN A 6 11.91 1.18 -5.58
N LEU A 7 11.32 1.12 -4.38
CA LEU A 7 10.44 2.16 -3.88
C LEU A 7 11.28 3.29 -3.28
N SER A 8 10.90 4.53 -3.57
CA SER A 8 11.37 5.70 -2.84
C SER A 8 10.89 5.62 -1.39
N VAL A 9 11.56 6.32 -0.47
CA VAL A 9 11.20 6.37 0.96
C VAL A 9 9.72 6.72 1.16
N ARG A 10 9.18 7.66 0.37
CA ARG A 10 7.76 8.05 0.45
C ARG A 10 6.83 6.97 -0.09
N GLU A 11 7.21 6.31 -1.17
CA GLU A 11 6.42 5.23 -1.76
C GLU A 11 6.37 4.04 -0.79
N ASP A 12 7.49 3.70 -0.18
CA ASP A 12 7.58 2.68 0.87
C ASP A 12 6.66 3.04 2.04
N GLN A 13 6.76 4.25 2.61
CA GLN A 13 5.88 4.73 3.68
C GLN A 13 4.39 4.62 3.35
N ILE A 14 4.00 4.92 2.11
CA ILE A 14 2.62 4.82 1.68
C ILE A 14 2.19 3.36 1.58
N VAL A 15 3.01 2.49 0.98
CA VAL A 15 2.76 1.04 0.92
C VAL A 15 2.66 0.45 2.33
N ARG A 16 3.51 0.89 3.28
CA ARG A 16 3.45 0.49 4.69
C ARG A 16 2.08 0.67 5.28
N LEU A 17 1.53 1.86 5.12
CA LEU A 17 0.25 2.25 5.69
C LEU A 17 -0.92 1.60 4.94
N LEU A 18 -0.78 1.44 3.62
CA LEU A 18 -1.75 0.71 2.79
C LEU A 18 -1.88 -0.75 3.25
N LEU A 19 -0.76 -1.41 3.54
CA LEU A 19 -0.72 -2.78 4.05
C LEU A 19 -1.33 -2.92 5.45
N LEU A 20 -1.35 -1.84 6.23
CA LEU A 20 -2.09 -1.76 7.50
C LEU A 20 -3.59 -1.49 7.32
N GLY A 21 -4.10 -1.50 6.07
CA GLY A 21 -5.52 -1.26 5.77
C GLY A 21 -5.94 0.22 5.83
N ARG A 22 -4.99 1.16 5.91
CA ARG A 22 -5.31 2.59 6.03
C ARG A 22 -5.89 3.15 4.75
N THR A 23 -6.82 4.08 4.90
CA THR A 23 -7.42 4.86 3.80
C THR A 23 -6.46 5.96 3.34
N ASN A 24 -6.67 6.48 2.12
CA ASN A 24 -5.86 7.59 1.60
C ASN A 24 -5.88 8.83 2.52
N LYS A 25 -7.00 9.06 3.21
CA LYS A 25 -7.16 10.14 4.19
C LYS A 25 -6.28 9.93 5.41
N GLU A 26 -6.28 8.73 5.99
CA GLU A 26 -5.42 8.40 7.13
C GLU A 26 -3.94 8.42 6.75
N ILE A 27 -3.61 7.93 5.55
CA ILE A 27 -2.23 7.99 5.02
C ILE A 27 -1.79 9.45 4.86
N ALA A 28 -2.65 10.30 4.28
CA ALA A 28 -2.40 11.72 4.11
C ALA A 28 -2.15 12.42 5.45
N GLN A 29 -2.99 12.16 6.45
CA GLN A 29 -2.83 12.70 7.80
C GLN A 29 -1.52 12.24 8.45
N LYS A 30 -1.20 10.94 8.37
CA LYS A 30 -0.01 10.37 9.02
C LYS A 30 1.29 10.85 8.38
N LEU A 31 1.30 11.07 7.07
CA LEU A 31 2.44 11.59 6.33
C LEU A 31 2.46 13.12 6.22
N LYS A 32 1.45 13.80 6.80
CA LYS A 32 1.26 15.27 6.71
C LYS A 32 1.29 15.78 5.26
N ILE A 33 0.63 15.06 4.36
CA ILE A 33 0.47 15.41 2.94
C ILE A 33 -1.02 15.48 2.57
N SER A 34 -1.32 15.95 1.36
CA SER A 34 -2.71 15.97 0.87
C SER A 34 -3.16 14.59 0.37
N GLU A 35 -4.45 14.30 0.45
CA GLU A 35 -5.04 13.09 -0.16
C GLU A 35 -4.77 13.00 -1.66
N LYS A 36 -4.76 14.15 -2.36
CA LYS A 36 -4.41 14.24 -3.77
C LYS A 36 -2.99 13.75 -4.04
N THR A 37 -2.05 14.10 -3.15
CA THR A 37 -0.67 13.62 -3.18
C THR A 37 -0.61 12.10 -2.96
N VAL A 38 -1.36 11.56 -2.01
CA VAL A 38 -1.45 10.11 -1.78
C VAL A 38 -2.00 9.39 -3.01
N LYS A 39 -3.08 9.90 -3.62
CA LYS A 39 -3.65 9.35 -4.87
C LYS A 39 -2.63 9.34 -6.00
N HIS A 40 -1.86 10.42 -6.16
CA HIS A 40 -0.79 10.48 -7.14
C HIS A 40 0.28 9.40 -6.91
N TYR A 41 0.74 9.23 -5.67
CA TYR A 41 1.67 8.16 -5.33
C TYR A 41 1.07 6.76 -5.53
N MET A 42 -0.23 6.57 -5.25
CA MET A 42 -0.92 5.30 -5.56
C MET A 42 -0.89 4.98 -7.04
N SER A 43 -1.11 5.95 -7.92
CA SER A 43 -1.02 5.72 -9.37
C SER A 43 0.39 5.31 -9.79
N LEU A 44 1.43 5.94 -9.24
CA LEU A 44 2.82 5.57 -9.50
C LEU A 44 3.15 4.17 -8.99
N LEU A 45 2.67 3.83 -7.79
CA LEU A 45 2.83 2.50 -7.19
C LEU A 45 2.12 1.42 -8.01
N MET A 46 0.90 1.69 -8.46
CA MET A 46 0.15 0.81 -9.36
C MET A 46 0.93 0.53 -10.65
N GLN A 47 1.51 1.57 -11.27
CA GLN A 47 2.34 1.38 -12.46
C GLN A 47 3.60 0.58 -12.18
N LYS A 48 4.33 0.88 -11.08
CA LYS A 48 5.57 0.17 -10.71
C LYS A 48 5.33 -1.29 -10.34
N LEU A 49 4.24 -1.57 -9.65
CA LEU A 49 3.86 -2.90 -9.18
C LEU A 49 3.03 -3.68 -10.20
N GLN A 50 2.71 -3.05 -11.35
CA GLN A 50 1.82 -3.61 -12.38
C GLN A 50 0.44 -4.00 -11.83
N ALA A 51 -0.04 -3.23 -10.85
CA ALA A 51 -1.32 -3.42 -10.19
C ALA A 51 -2.39 -2.50 -10.82
N ARG A 52 -3.62 -3.01 -10.89
CA ARG A 52 -4.78 -2.30 -11.46
C ARG A 52 -5.67 -1.67 -10.40
N ASN A 53 -5.60 -2.16 -9.16
CA ASN A 53 -6.40 -1.68 -8.05
C ASN A 53 -5.61 -1.74 -6.74
N ARG A 54 -6.15 -1.09 -5.68
CA ARG A 54 -5.50 -1.04 -4.36
C ARG A 54 -5.24 -2.42 -3.75
N VAL A 55 -6.09 -3.41 -4.04
CA VAL A 55 -5.96 -4.77 -3.53
C VAL A 55 -4.78 -5.46 -4.21
N GLU A 56 -4.65 -5.32 -5.52
CA GLU A 56 -3.49 -5.79 -6.28
C GLU A 56 -2.19 -5.11 -5.84
N VAL A 57 -2.22 -3.82 -5.47
CA VAL A 57 -1.06 -3.14 -4.87
C VAL A 57 -0.67 -3.80 -3.55
N VAL A 58 -1.64 -4.08 -2.69
CA VAL A 58 -1.43 -4.79 -1.41
C VAL A 58 -0.84 -6.18 -1.64
N LEU A 59 -1.42 -6.97 -2.54
CA LEU A 59 -0.96 -8.31 -2.87
C LEU A 59 0.45 -8.29 -3.45
N ALA A 60 0.71 -7.42 -4.44
CA ALA A 60 2.04 -7.27 -5.03
C ALA A 60 3.07 -6.85 -3.99
N ALA A 61 2.73 -5.92 -3.08
CA ALA A 61 3.61 -5.49 -2.00
C ALA A 61 3.85 -6.57 -0.94
N GLN A 62 2.90 -7.48 -0.71
CA GLN A 62 3.08 -8.67 0.14
C GLN A 62 4.01 -9.70 -0.52
N GLU A 63 3.83 -9.98 -1.83
CA GLU A 63 4.67 -10.90 -2.60
C GLU A 63 6.12 -10.43 -2.76
N LEU A 64 6.35 -9.12 -2.69
CA LEU A 64 7.67 -8.50 -2.63
C LEU A 64 8.52 -8.94 -1.42
N GLY A 65 7.95 -9.71 -0.49
CA GLY A 65 8.71 -10.67 0.32
C GLY A 65 9.50 -10.08 1.49
N SER A 66 9.20 -8.85 1.92
CA SER A 66 9.81 -8.27 3.13
C SER A 66 8.84 -7.40 3.94
N TYR A 67 7.57 -7.38 3.54
CA TYR A 67 6.53 -6.71 4.31
C TYR A 67 5.74 -7.73 5.12
N ARG A 68 6.34 -8.24 6.19
CA ARG A 68 5.58 -8.86 7.28
C ARG A 68 5.04 -7.70 8.13
N PRO A 69 3.76 -7.32 8.00
CA PRO A 69 3.15 -6.56 9.09
C PRO A 69 3.19 -7.47 10.31
N GLU A 70 4.02 -7.14 11.30
CA GLU A 70 3.91 -7.73 12.63
C GLU A 70 2.51 -7.37 13.16
N GLY A 71 1.52 -8.24 12.91
CA GLY A 71 0.14 -7.99 13.33
C GLY A 71 -0.99 -8.62 12.51
N MET A 72 -0.76 -9.19 11.32
CA MET A 72 -1.83 -9.90 10.58
C MET A 72 -1.73 -11.41 10.76
N SER A 73 -2.04 -11.85 11.98
CA SER A 73 -2.65 -13.17 12.21
C SER A 73 -4.14 -12.94 12.37
N SER A 74 -4.94 -13.49 11.45
CA SER A 74 -6.40 -13.52 11.47
C SER A 74 -7.13 -12.20 11.17
N ALA A 75 -7.62 -12.04 9.94
CA ALA A 75 -9.00 -11.60 9.67
C ALA A 75 -9.26 -11.68 8.16
N ARG A 76 -9.80 -12.82 7.74
CA ARG A 76 -10.70 -12.88 6.59
C ARG A 76 -11.96 -12.10 6.95
N ASP A 77 -11.96 -10.78 6.82
CA ASP A 77 -13.21 -10.01 6.80
C ASP A 77 -13.12 -8.96 5.69
N HIS A 78 -13.49 -9.44 4.52
CA HIS A 78 -13.67 -8.65 3.32
C HIS A 78 -15.02 -7.94 3.45
N SER A 79 -15.06 -6.87 4.24
CA SER A 79 -16.24 -6.03 4.44
C SER A 79 -15.91 -4.58 4.10
N PHE A 80 -15.70 -4.28 2.82
CA PHE A 80 -15.63 -2.90 2.34
C PHE A 80 -16.26 -2.79 0.93
N ILE A 81 -17.59 -2.74 0.89
CA ILE A 81 -18.32 -1.86 -0.03
C ILE A 81 -19.23 -1.01 0.87
N ASN A 82 -18.94 0.29 0.94
CA ASN A 82 -19.88 1.33 1.34
C ASN A 82 -19.80 2.41 0.26
#